data_AF-A0A961L6D3-F1
#
_entry.id   AF-A0A961L6D3-F1
#
_cell.length_a   1.000
_cell.length_b   1.000
_cell.length_c   1.000
_cell.angle_alpha   90.00
_cell.angle_beta   90.00
_cell.angle_gamma   90.00
#
_symmetry.space_group_name_H-M   'P 1'
#
loop_
_entity.id
_entity.type
_entity.pdbx_description
1 polymer ?
#
loop_
_entity_poly.entity_id
_entity_poly.type
_entity_poly.pdbx_seq_one_letter_code
_entity_poly.pdbx_strand_id
1 'polypeptide(L)'
;MPVGPGLYSRVVAILKVSLPLVALGLLSALFLIQTDERLGGDLVFTKGDIAALGTGQRISDAIFSGTTRDEDRFRFTARQVVPDAAPPTRAAITTLAGTIDFTGG
;
A
#
# COMPACT_ATOMS: atom_id res chain seq x y z
N MET A 1 39.05 -2.71 -58.51
CA MET A 1 37.87 -3.59 -58.42
C MET A 1 37.68 -3.99 -56.97
N PRO A 2 36.54 -3.66 -56.32
CA PRO A 2 36.28 -4.13 -54.96
C PRO A 2 35.96 -5.63 -55.00
N VAL A 3 36.76 -6.42 -54.27
CA VAL A 3 36.54 -7.86 -54.09
C VAL A 3 35.30 -8.01 -53.21
N GLY A 4 34.24 -8.62 -53.73
CA GLY A 4 32.99 -8.80 -52.99
C GLY A 4 33.23 -9.60 -51.69
N PRO A 5 32.47 -9.33 -50.62
CA PRO A 5 32.67 -9.99 -49.34
C PRO A 5 32.53 -11.51 -49.50
N GLY A 6 33.58 -12.24 -49.11
CA GLY A 6 33.59 -13.70 -49.14
C GLY A 6 32.49 -14.29 -48.26
N LEU A 7 32.08 -15.53 -48.54
CA LEU A 7 30.99 -16.23 -47.85
C LEU A 7 31.14 -16.21 -46.32
N TYR A 8 32.38 -16.33 -45.82
CA TYR A 8 32.71 -16.19 -44.40
C TYR A 8 32.29 -14.83 -43.81
N SER A 9 32.61 -13.73 -44.49
CA SER A 9 32.25 -12.38 -44.05
C SER A 9 30.73 -12.19 -43.98
N ARG A 10 29.99 -12.77 -44.94
CA ARG A 10 28.53 -12.71 -44.96
C ARG A 10 27.89 -13.52 -43.83
N VAL A 11 28.41 -14.71 -43.54
CA VAL A 11 27.92 -15.54 -42.43
C VAL A 11 28.17 -14.86 -41.08
N VAL A 12 29.38 -14.32 -40.88
CA VAL A 12 29.73 -13.60 -39.64
C VAL A 12 28.84 -12.36 -39.45
N ALA A 13 28.54 -11.62 -40.53
CA ALA A 13 27.65 -10.47 -40.46
C ALA A 13 26.22 -10.85 -40.02
N ILE A 14 25.68 -11.97 -40.53
CA ILE A 14 24.35 -12.46 -40.14
C ILE A 14 24.33 -12.91 -38.67
N LEU A 15 25.37 -13.63 -38.24
CA LEU A 15 25.44 -14.13 -36.87
C LEU A 15 25.55 -12.99 -35.84
N LYS A 16 26.30 -11.94 -36.16
CA LYS A 16 26.41 -10.74 -35.30
C LYS A 16 25.07 -10.05 -35.01
N VAL A 17 24.09 -10.20 -35.90
CA VAL A 17 22.76 -9.58 -35.73
C VAL A 17 21.74 -10.58 -35.20
N SER A 18 21.71 -11.80 -35.74
CA SER A 18 20.74 -12.82 -35.32
C SER A 18 20.99 -13.32 -33.89
N LEU A 19 22.24 -13.49 -33.48
CA LEU A 19 22.60 -13.98 -32.16
C LEU A 19 22.06 -13.09 -31.02
N PRO A 20 22.30 -11.75 -31.00
CA PRO A 20 21.70 -10.90 -29.97
C PRO A 20 20.18 -10.77 -30.09
N LEU A 21 19.60 -10.86 -31.29
CA LEU A 21 18.14 -10.88 -31.46
C LEU A 21 17.49 -12.09 -30.79
N VAL A 22 18.09 -13.28 -30.96
CA VAL A 22 17.60 -14.50 -30.30
C VAL A 22 17.73 -14.36 -28.78
N ALA A 23 18.82 -13.79 -28.28
CA ALA A 23 18.99 -13.54 -26.85
C ALA A 23 17.89 -12.61 -26.29
N LEU A 24 17.55 -11.53 -27.02
CA LEU A 24 16.44 -10.65 -26.67
C LEU A 24 15.09 -11.37 -26.68
N GLY A 25 14.85 -12.23 -27.67
CA GLY A 25 13.63 -13.04 -27.74
C GLY A 25 13.50 -14.01 -26.56
N LEU A 26 14.59 -14.69 -26.20
CA LEU A 26 14.63 -15.58 -25.02
C LEU A 26 14.44 -14.80 -23.71
N LEU A 27 15.05 -13.62 -23.58
CA LEU A 27 14.84 -12.76 -22.42
C LEU A 27 13.38 -12.30 -22.34
N SER A 28 12.78 -11.88 -23.45
CA SER A 28 11.37 -11.50 -23.50
C SER A 28 10.46 -12.67 -23.13
N ALA A 29 10.77 -13.89 -23.61
CA ALA A 29 10.05 -15.09 -23.23
C ALA A 29 10.19 -15.40 -21.74
N LEU A 30 11.38 -15.22 -21.17
CA LEU A 30 11.60 -15.38 -19.73
C LEU A 30 10.74 -14.41 -18.93
N PHE A 31 10.69 -13.13 -19.31
CA PHE A 31 9.80 -12.15 -18.68
C PHE A 31 8.31 -12.51 -18.84
N LEU A 32 7.90 -12.96 -20.03
CA LEU A 32 6.52 -13.34 -20.30
C LEU A 32 6.09 -14.58 -19.49
N ILE A 33 6.98 -15.57 -19.35
CA ILE A 33 6.72 -16.80 -18.60
C ILE A 33 6.88 -16.58 -17.09
N GLN A 34 7.79 -15.69 -16.66
CA GLN A 34 8.01 -15.35 -15.24
C GLN A 34 7.05 -14.28 -14.69
N THR A 35 5.98 -13.92 -15.42
CA THR A 35 5.06 -12.85 -14.95
C THR A 35 4.31 -13.23 -13.65
N ASP A 36 4.32 -14.50 -13.21
CA ASP A 36 3.50 -14.97 -12.07
C ASP A 36 4.18 -15.06 -10.70
N GLU A 37 5.48 -14.77 -10.57
CA GLU A 37 6.19 -14.93 -9.29
C GLU A 37 6.92 -13.62 -8.89
N ARG A 38 6.14 -12.70 -8.30
CA ARG A 38 6.62 -11.74 -7.27
C ARG A 38 7.49 -10.55 -7.73
N LEU A 39 7.14 -9.87 -8.83
CA LEU A 39 7.80 -8.60 -9.23
C LEU A 39 7.18 -7.31 -8.66
N GLY A 40 6.13 -7.42 -7.87
CA GLY A 40 5.73 -6.41 -6.90
C GLY A 40 5.34 -7.16 -5.65
N GLY A 41 5.64 -6.63 -4.47
CA GLY A 41 5.14 -7.18 -3.22
C GLY A 41 3.62 -7.29 -3.30
N ASP A 42 3.13 -8.44 -3.69
CA ASP A 42 1.73 -8.76 -3.63
C ASP A 42 1.46 -8.83 -2.13
N LEU A 43 0.93 -7.74 -1.59
CA LEU A 43 0.24 -7.81 -0.33
C LEU A 43 -0.85 -8.83 -0.59
N VAL A 44 -0.61 -10.07 -0.17
CA VAL A 44 -1.61 -11.12 -0.16
C VAL A 44 -2.64 -10.68 0.87
N PHE A 45 -3.58 -9.84 0.44
CA PHE A 45 -4.69 -9.40 1.26
C PHE A 45 -5.51 -10.64 1.56
N THR A 46 -5.31 -11.20 2.75
CA THR A 46 -6.18 -12.26 3.24
C THR A 46 -7.59 -11.67 3.38
N LYS A 47 -8.64 -12.47 3.23
CA LYS A 47 -10.04 -11.98 3.41
C LYS A 47 -10.23 -11.17 4.72
N GLY A 48 -9.43 -11.47 5.75
CA GLY A 48 -9.35 -10.71 7.00
C GLY A 48 -8.76 -9.29 6.89
N ASP A 49 -7.81 -9.04 5.99
CA ASP A 49 -7.19 -7.73 5.81
C ASP A 49 -8.14 -6.77 5.06
N ILE A 50 -8.94 -7.29 4.12
CA ILE A 50 -10.02 -6.51 3.49
C ILE A 50 -11.12 -6.19 4.52
N ALA A 51 -11.40 -7.09 5.45
CA ALA A 51 -12.29 -6.80 6.56
C ALA A 51 -11.72 -5.70 7.48
N ALA A 52 -10.41 -5.63 7.68
CA ALA A 52 -9.75 -4.56 8.44
C ALA A 52 -9.78 -3.21 7.70
N LEU A 53 -9.74 -3.20 6.37
CA LEU A 53 -9.95 -2.00 5.55
C LEU A 53 -11.43 -1.55 5.56
N GLY A 54 -12.36 -2.50 5.70
CA GLY A 54 -13.80 -2.24 5.82
C GLY A 54 -14.26 -1.86 7.22
N THR A 55 -13.46 -2.14 8.26
CA THR A 55 -13.69 -1.57 9.59
C THR A 55 -13.24 -0.11 9.55
N GLY A 56 -14.21 0.80 9.64
CA GLY A 56 -13.99 2.24 9.56
C GLY A 56 -12.83 2.76 10.40
N GLN A 57 -12.38 3.96 10.04
CA GLN A 57 -11.21 4.67 10.59
C GLN A 57 -11.01 4.48 12.10
N ARG A 58 -10.15 3.54 12.50
CA ARG A 58 -9.81 3.33 13.92
C ARG A 58 -8.81 4.39 14.37
N ILE A 59 -9.15 5.14 15.41
CA ILE A 59 -8.27 6.14 16.03
C ILE A 59 -7.75 5.54 17.35
N SER A 60 -6.43 5.35 17.43
CA SER A 60 -5.74 4.96 18.67
C SER A 60 -5.37 6.18 19.50
N ASP A 61 -5.40 6.05 20.83
CA ASP A 61 -4.98 7.09 21.78
C ASP A 61 -5.65 8.47 21.54
N ALA A 62 -6.95 8.45 21.28
CA ALA A 62 -7.73 9.66 21.02
C ALA A 62 -7.85 10.53 22.29
N ILE A 63 -7.71 11.84 22.13
CA ILE A 63 -7.87 12.84 23.19
C ILE A 63 -9.03 13.76 22.84
N PHE A 64 -10.02 13.85 23.72
CA PHE A 64 -11.15 14.76 23.63
C PHE A 64 -11.03 15.81 24.74
N SER A 65 -10.91 17.07 24.38
CA SER A 65 -10.85 18.18 25.32
C SER A 65 -11.84 19.26 24.92
N GLY A 66 -12.53 19.83 25.90
CA GLY A 66 -13.47 20.91 25.65
C GLY A 66 -13.98 21.54 26.93
N THR A 67 -14.87 22.50 26.75
CA THR A 67 -15.62 23.14 27.84
C THR A 67 -17.09 22.79 27.68
N THR A 68 -17.77 22.48 28.78
CA THR A 68 -19.23 22.37 28.79
C THR A 68 -19.87 23.77 28.68
N ARG A 69 -21.20 23.83 28.55
CA ARG A 69 -21.95 25.09 28.52
C ARG A 69 -21.81 25.89 29.80
N ASP A 70 -21.57 25.20 30.91
CA ASP A 70 -21.35 25.75 32.25
C ASP A 70 -19.86 26.06 32.52
N GLU A 71 -19.04 26.19 31.47
CA GLU A 71 -17.59 26.49 31.51
C GLU A 71 -16.68 25.44 32.16
N ASP A 72 -17.22 24.32 32.68
CA ASP A 72 -16.39 23.21 33.19
C ASP A 72 -15.50 22.63 32.11
N ARG A 73 -14.23 22.44 32.44
CA ARG A 73 -13.24 21.87 31.54
C ARG A 73 -13.25 20.36 31.67
N PHE A 74 -13.26 19.66 30.56
CA PHE A 74 -13.10 18.22 30.56
C PHE A 74 -11.97 17.79 29.64
N ARG A 75 -11.28 16.72 30.04
CA ARG A 75 -10.31 16.02 29.20
C ARG A 75 -10.50 14.52 29.34
N PHE A 76 -10.89 13.89 28.24
CA PHE A 76 -11.01 12.45 28.12
C PHE A 76 -9.95 11.89 27.17
N THR A 77 -9.44 10.72 27.51
CA THR A 77 -8.54 9.92 26.69
C THR A 77 -9.16 8.55 26.46
N ALA A 78 -9.01 8.03 25.25
CA ALA A 78 -9.52 6.73 24.85
C ALA A 78 -8.41 5.92 24.19
N ARG A 79 -8.24 4.67 24.60
CA ARG A 79 -7.25 3.77 23.96
C ARG A 79 -7.61 3.52 22.49
N GLN A 80 -8.91 3.38 22.20
CA GLN A 80 -9.36 3.12 20.85
C GLN A 80 -10.76 3.70 20.61
N VAL A 81 -10.94 4.36 19.46
CA VAL A 81 -12.22 4.87 18.97
C VAL A 81 -12.47 4.31 17.57
N VAL A 82 -13.63 3.72 17.34
CA VAL A 82 -14.07 3.20 16.05
C VAL A 82 -15.37 3.91 15.65
N PRO A 83 -15.31 4.90 14.73
CA PRO A 83 -16.48 5.56 14.18
C PRO A 83 -17.28 4.63 13.26
N ASP A 84 -18.59 4.85 13.21
CA ASP A 84 -19.53 4.07 12.40
C ASP A 84 -19.50 4.42 10.90
N ALA A 85 -19.19 5.67 10.56
CA ALA A 85 -19.14 6.18 9.19
C ALA A 85 -18.25 7.43 9.07
N ALA A 86 -18.04 7.91 7.84
CA ALA A 86 -17.50 9.25 7.53
C ALA A 86 -18.54 10.02 6.69
N PRO A 87 -19.21 11.05 7.24
CA PRO A 87 -19.00 11.68 8.54
C PRO A 87 -19.57 10.85 9.72
N PRO A 88 -18.88 10.82 10.87
CA PRO A 88 -19.24 9.94 11.98
C PRO A 88 -20.45 10.47 12.75
N THR A 89 -21.42 9.60 13.01
CA THR A 89 -22.59 9.93 13.87
C THR A 89 -22.52 9.21 15.20
N ARG A 90 -21.89 8.02 15.23
CA ARG A 90 -21.65 7.25 16.45
C ARG A 90 -20.23 6.70 16.45
N ALA A 91 -19.68 6.50 17.63
CA ALA A 91 -18.37 5.87 17.78
C ALA A 91 -18.38 4.88 18.94
N ALA A 92 -17.80 3.71 18.72
CA ALA A 92 -17.52 2.75 19.77
C ALA A 92 -16.17 3.11 20.41
N ILE A 93 -16.16 3.30 21.73
CA ILE A 93 -14.98 3.67 22.50
C ILE A 93 -14.55 2.50 23.37
N THR A 94 -13.27 2.14 23.33
CA THR A 94 -12.67 1.14 24.21
C THR A 94 -11.77 1.83 25.22
N THR A 95 -12.02 1.58 26.51
CA THR A 95 -11.27 2.13 27.65
C THR A 95 -11.23 3.67 27.63
N LEU A 96 -12.29 4.28 28.14
CA LEU A 96 -12.38 5.73 28.34
C LEU A 96 -11.93 6.09 29.76
N ALA A 97 -10.97 7.01 29.86
CA ALA A 97 -10.55 7.61 31.12
C ALA A 97 -10.54 9.13 30.96
N GLY A 98 -10.74 9.88 32.05
CA GLY A 98 -10.67 11.33 31.97
C GLY A 98 -10.96 12.01 33.29
N THR A 99 -10.73 13.31 33.29
CA THR A 99 -10.97 14.19 34.43
C THR A 99 -11.88 15.32 33.97
N ILE A 100 -12.80 15.71 34.85
CA ILE A 100 -13.65 16.88 34.69
C ILE A 100 -13.31 17.81 35.84
N ASP A 101 -12.96 19.05 35.49
CA ASP A 101 -12.72 20.12 36.45
C ASP A 101 -14.01 20.96 36.51
N PHE A 102 -14.81 20.70 37.54
CA PHE A 102 -16.03 21.46 37.80
C PHE A 102 -15.65 22.83 38.37
N THR A 103 -16.13 23.86 37.70
CA THR A 103 -15.93 25.25 38.12
C THR A 103 -16.85 25.61 39.30
N GLY A 104 -17.92 24.83 39.50
CA GLY A 104 -18.98 25.05 40.50
C GLY A 104 -18.89 24.27 41.82
N GLY A 105 -17.98 23.29 41.97
CA GLY A 105 -17.85 22.45 43.17
C GLY A 105 -18.52 21.09 43.09
#